data_AF-A0A969UBH2-F1
#
_entry.id   AF-A0A969UBH2-F1
#
_cell.length_a   1.000
_cell.length_b   1.000
_cell.length_c   1.000
_cell.angle_alpha   90.00
_cell.angle_beta   90.00
_cell.angle_gamma   90.00
#
_symmetry.space_group_name_H-M   'P 1'
#
loop_
_entity.id
_entity.type
_entity.pdbx_description
1 polymer ?
#
loop_
_entity_poly.entity_id
_entity_poly.type
_entity_poly.pdbx_seq_one_letter_code
_entity_poly.pdbx_strand_id
1 'polypeptide(L)'
;METSSFLIWIIAIGMVAVIGLGSMIQAYSGSGSLAVLFADPIAPNPLPTLNATAAAQFQQGCEAYRQGKYRPASDRFTQAAQLDPTFAEAFHNLGLVTANLRQDNNAAQHLLLAAIAI
;
A
#
# COMPACT_ATOMS: atom_id res chain seq x y z
N MET A 1 -48.22 34.21 3.61
CA MET A 1 -46.82 33.92 3.22
C MET A 1 -46.57 32.42 3.33
N GLU A 2 -46.91 31.68 2.27
CA GLU A 2 -46.06 30.68 1.61
C GLU A 2 -45.31 29.63 2.47
N THR A 3 -46.01 28.78 3.22
CA THR A 3 -45.42 27.55 3.81
C THR A 3 -44.86 26.61 2.73
N SER A 4 -45.46 26.62 1.54
CA SER A 4 -45.00 25.88 0.36
C SER A 4 -43.59 26.29 -0.09
N SER A 5 -43.26 27.59 -0.04
CA SER A 5 -41.93 28.08 -0.40
C SER A 5 -40.86 27.61 0.60
N PHE A 6 -41.17 27.56 1.90
CA PHE A 6 -40.22 27.08 2.93
C PHE A 6 -39.90 25.58 2.79
N LEU A 7 -40.90 24.76 2.49
CA LEU A 7 -40.74 23.32 2.23
C LEU A 7 -39.83 23.05 1.02
N ILE A 8 -39.97 23.84 -0.06
CA ILE A 8 -39.13 23.72 -1.26
C ILE A 8 -37.66 23.98 -0.92
N TRP A 9 -37.36 25.01 -0.13
CA TRP A 9 -35.97 25.33 0.26
C TRP A 9 -35.35 24.27 1.16
N ILE A 10 -36.10 23.67 2.09
CA ILE A 10 -35.59 22.57 2.92
C ILE A 10 -35.22 21.35 2.06
N ILE A 11 -36.07 20.99 1.10
CA ILE A 11 -35.81 19.88 0.19
C ILE A 11 -34.59 20.17 -0.69
N ALA A 12 -34.47 21.40 -1.20
CA ALA A 12 -33.32 21.82 -2.00
C ALA A 12 -32.01 21.75 -1.22
N ILE A 13 -31.97 22.26 0.01
CA ILE A 13 -30.80 22.21 0.89
C ILE A 13 -30.47 20.76 1.25
N GLY A 14 -31.47 19.95 1.54
CA GLY A 14 -31.31 18.52 1.81
C GLY A 14 -30.68 17.77 0.64
N MET A 15 -31.14 18.01 -0.59
CA MET A 15 -30.56 17.39 -1.79
C MET A 15 -29.09 17.80 -1.99
N VAL A 16 -28.77 19.09 -1.84
CA VAL A 16 -27.38 19.57 -1.96
C VAL A 16 -26.49 18.95 -0.89
N ALA A 17 -26.97 18.85 0.35
CA ALA A 17 -26.23 18.22 1.44
C ALA A 17 -26.01 16.72 1.20
N VAL A 18 -27.01 15.98 0.71
CA VAL A 18 -26.89 14.54 0.40
C VAL A 18 -25.92 14.29 -0.75
N ILE A 19 -25.99 15.09 -1.81
CA ILE A 19 -25.06 15.00 -2.95
C ILE A 19 -23.63 15.35 -2.49
N GLY A 20 -23.47 16.38 -1.66
CA GLY A 20 -22.19 16.78 -1.09
C GLY A 20 -21.57 15.69 -0.21
N LEU A 21 -22.34 15.18 0.76
CA LEU A 21 -21.86 14.10 1.64
C LEU A 21 -21.62 12.80 0.89
N GLY A 22 -22.47 12.46 -0.07
CA GLY A 22 -22.31 11.28 -0.93
C GLY A 22 -21.03 11.35 -1.77
N SER A 23 -20.75 12.51 -2.36
CA SER A 23 -19.51 12.72 -3.12
C SER A 23 -18.25 12.71 -2.25
N MET A 24 -18.32 13.22 -1.01
CA MET A 24 -17.23 13.08 -0.03
C MET A 24 -16.97 11.61 0.33
N ILE A 25 -18.01 10.85 0.67
CA ILE A 25 -17.86 9.42 1.01
C ILE A 25 -17.34 8.63 -0.20
N GLN A 26 -17.82 8.92 -1.42
CA GLN A 26 -17.31 8.30 -2.64
C GLN A 26 -15.84 8.63 -2.91
N ALA A 27 -15.44 9.90 -2.69
CA ALA A 27 -14.05 10.33 -2.88
C ALA A 27 -13.08 9.66 -1.88
N TYR A 28 -13.52 9.46 -0.63
CA TYR A 28 -12.71 8.79 0.40
C TYR A 28 -12.74 7.26 0.32
N SER A 29 -13.82 6.68 -0.22
CA SER A 29 -13.93 5.22 -0.42
C SER A 29 -13.24 4.73 -1.68
N GLY A 30 -13.00 5.62 -2.66
CA GLY A 30 -12.12 5.32 -3.78
C GLY A 30 -10.68 5.21 -3.27
N SER A 31 -9.96 4.15 -3.67
CA SER A 31 -8.50 4.09 -3.52
C SER A 31 -7.86 5.32 -4.19
N GLY A 32 -7.74 6.43 -3.46
CA GLY A 32 -7.27 7.72 -3.96
C GLY A 32 -5.95 7.59 -4.71
N SER A 33 -5.80 8.25 -5.85
CA SER A 33 -4.66 8.17 -6.79
C SER A 33 -4.11 6.74 -7.03
N LEU A 34 -4.35 6.21 -8.23
CA LEU A 34 -3.70 4.99 -8.74
C LEU A 34 -2.18 5.16 -8.94
N ALA A 35 -1.59 6.27 -8.49
CA ALA A 35 -0.17 6.47 -8.52
C ALA A 35 0.51 5.43 -7.64
N VAL A 36 1.35 4.63 -8.27
CA VAL A 36 2.36 3.83 -7.59
C VAL A 36 3.12 4.76 -6.65
N LEU A 37 3.05 4.49 -5.35
CA LEU A 37 3.67 5.33 -4.32
C LEU A 37 5.20 5.18 -4.38
N PHE A 38 5.67 3.99 -4.73
CA PHE A 38 7.08 3.65 -4.80
C PHE A 38 7.38 2.91 -6.11
N ALA A 39 8.05 3.58 -7.04
CA ALA A 39 8.29 3.03 -8.39
C ALA A 39 9.38 1.94 -8.40
N ASP A 40 10.36 2.03 -7.51
CA ASP A 40 11.52 1.14 -7.48
C ASP A 40 11.65 0.43 -6.12
N PRO A 41 12.11 -0.84 -6.12
CA PRO A 41 12.46 -1.54 -4.90
C PRO A 41 13.83 -1.07 -4.39
N ILE A 42 14.07 -1.22 -3.08
CA ILE A 42 15.38 -0.97 -2.49
C ILE A 42 16.32 -2.13 -2.82
N ALA A 43 17.58 -1.82 -3.13
CA ALA A 43 18.61 -2.82 -3.38
C ALA A 43 19.11 -3.42 -2.05
N PRO A 44 19.58 -4.68 -2.05
CA PRO A 44 20.11 -5.30 -0.85
C PRO A 44 21.48 -4.69 -0.53
N ASN A 45 21.73 -4.34 0.72
CA ASN A 45 23.06 -3.98 1.18
C ASN A 45 23.95 -5.24 1.16
N PRO A 46 25.22 -5.17 0.69
CA PRO A 46 26.09 -6.33 0.67
C PRO A 46 26.41 -6.81 2.11
N LEU A 47 25.64 -7.76 2.60
CA LEU A 47 25.83 -8.41 3.89
C LEU A 47 26.65 -9.70 3.69
N PRO A 48 27.81 -9.87 4.35
CA PRO A 48 28.68 -11.04 4.17
C PRO A 48 28.06 -12.37 4.66
N THR A 49 26.98 -12.31 5.43
CA THR A 49 26.28 -13.47 6.00
C THR A 49 24.92 -13.76 5.36
N LEU A 50 24.54 -13.01 4.32
CA LEU A 50 23.23 -13.15 3.66
C LEU A 50 23.06 -14.54 3.04
N ASN A 51 21.94 -15.20 3.32
CA ASN A 51 21.63 -16.49 2.70
C ASN A 51 21.48 -16.33 1.18
N ALA A 52 22.29 -17.06 0.40
CA ALA A 52 22.26 -16.99 -1.06
C ALA A 52 20.88 -17.32 -1.67
N THR A 53 20.12 -18.21 -1.04
CA THR A 53 18.76 -18.55 -1.46
C THR A 53 17.80 -17.40 -1.17
N ALA A 54 17.96 -16.72 -0.02
CA ALA A 54 17.18 -15.53 0.32
C ALA A 54 17.46 -14.39 -0.67
N ALA A 55 18.74 -14.16 -1.00
CA ALA A 55 19.15 -13.18 -1.99
C ALA A 55 18.54 -13.47 -3.39
N ALA A 56 18.50 -14.73 -3.80
CA ALA A 56 17.88 -15.13 -5.07
C ALA A 56 16.36 -14.85 -5.09
N GLN A 57 15.64 -15.19 -4.01
CA GLN A 57 14.21 -14.87 -3.90
C GLN A 57 13.97 -13.37 -3.91
N PHE A 58 14.80 -12.61 -3.19
CA PHE A 58 14.73 -11.15 -3.16
C PHE A 58 14.92 -10.53 -4.55
N GLN A 59 15.92 -11.00 -5.31
CA GLN A 59 16.14 -10.51 -6.67
C GLN A 59 14.93 -10.76 -7.58
N GLN A 60 14.32 -11.95 -7.51
CA GLN A 60 13.08 -12.25 -8.24
C GLN A 60 11.93 -11.34 -7.79
N GLY A 61 11.84 -11.01 -6.51
CA GLY A 61 10.90 -10.03 -5.97
C GLY A 61 11.10 -8.65 -6.57
N CYS A 62 12.34 -8.16 -6.64
CA CYS A 62 12.68 -6.88 -7.27
C CYS A 62 12.34 -6.85 -8.76
N GLU A 63 12.57 -7.94 -9.49
CA GLU A 63 12.19 -8.05 -10.90
C GLU A 63 10.67 -7.99 -11.09
N ALA A 64 9.91 -8.74 -10.28
CA ALA A 64 8.45 -8.69 -10.29
C ALA A 64 7.93 -7.29 -9.92
N TYR A 65 8.54 -6.65 -8.93
CA TYR A 65 8.20 -5.30 -8.49
C TYR A 65 8.33 -4.28 -9.62
N ARG A 66 9.48 -4.27 -10.31
CA ARG A 66 9.72 -3.38 -11.46
C ARG A 66 8.77 -3.63 -12.63
N GLN A 67 8.23 -4.84 -12.75
CA GLN A 67 7.19 -5.18 -13.73
C GLN A 67 5.77 -4.77 -13.27
N GLY A 68 5.62 -4.11 -12.10
CA GLY A 68 4.33 -3.77 -11.50
C GLY A 68 3.56 -4.97 -10.93
N LYS A 69 4.20 -6.15 -10.86
CA LYS A 69 3.60 -7.39 -10.36
C LYS A 69 3.74 -7.47 -8.84
N TYR A 70 3.05 -6.58 -8.13
CA TYR A 70 3.20 -6.42 -6.68
C TYR A 70 2.81 -7.66 -5.86
N ARG A 71 1.77 -8.42 -6.28
CA ARG A 71 1.41 -9.68 -5.61
C ARG A 71 2.52 -10.74 -5.71
N PRO A 72 3.01 -11.10 -6.91
CA PRO A 72 4.19 -11.96 -7.04
C PRO A 72 5.44 -11.43 -6.32
N ALA A 73 5.65 -10.11 -6.33
CA ALA A 73 6.76 -9.49 -5.59
C ALA A 73 6.63 -9.75 -4.07
N SER A 74 5.41 -9.62 -3.52
CA SER A 74 5.11 -9.94 -2.12
C SER A 74 5.50 -11.37 -1.75
N ASP A 75 5.11 -12.34 -2.58
CA ASP A 75 5.41 -13.75 -2.31
C ASP A 75 6.92 -14.01 -2.26
N ARG A 76 7.65 -13.42 -3.21
CA ARG A 76 9.11 -13.55 -3.29
C ARG A 76 9.83 -12.89 -2.12
N PHE A 77 9.45 -11.67 -1.74
CA PHE A 77 10.04 -11.02 -0.58
C PHE A 77 9.68 -11.73 0.74
N THR A 78 8.48 -12.32 0.83
CA THR A 78 8.08 -13.14 1.98
C THR A 78 8.98 -14.37 2.11
N GLN A 79 9.26 -15.07 1.00
CA GLN A 79 10.20 -16.20 1.02
C GLN A 79 11.61 -15.77 1.41
N ALA A 80 12.08 -14.62 0.92
CA ALA A 80 13.38 -14.08 1.31
C ALA A 80 13.46 -13.81 2.82
N ALA A 81 12.43 -13.18 3.40
CA ALA A 81 12.32 -12.89 4.83
C ALA A 81 12.16 -14.16 5.71
N GLN A 82 11.56 -15.23 5.18
CA GLN A 82 11.47 -16.52 5.88
C GLN A 82 12.81 -17.28 5.88
N LEU A 83 13.55 -17.19 4.77
CA LEU A 83 14.86 -17.81 4.62
C LEU A 83 15.95 -17.09 5.42
N ASP A 84 15.80 -15.78 5.58
CA ASP A 84 16.67 -14.93 6.39
C ASP A 84 15.84 -13.90 7.17
N PRO A 85 15.50 -14.21 8.44
CA PRO A 85 14.76 -13.28 9.29
C PRO A 85 15.52 -11.99 9.64
N THR A 86 16.81 -11.90 9.35
CA THR A 86 17.64 -10.69 9.54
C THR A 86 17.76 -9.85 8.27
N PHE A 87 17.09 -10.26 7.18
CA PHE A 87 17.16 -9.55 5.91
C PHE A 87 16.25 -8.32 5.89
N ALA A 88 16.72 -7.23 6.48
CA ALA A 88 15.98 -5.98 6.65
C ALA A 88 15.38 -5.45 5.33
N GLU A 89 16.10 -5.55 4.21
CA GLU A 89 15.64 -5.06 2.92
C GLU A 89 14.46 -5.87 2.37
N ALA A 90 14.36 -7.17 2.68
CA ALA A 90 13.21 -7.98 2.30
C ALA A 90 11.92 -7.49 2.99
N PHE A 91 12.00 -7.19 4.29
CA PHE A 91 10.88 -6.60 5.03
C PHE A 91 10.56 -5.18 4.56
N HIS A 92 11.58 -4.38 4.23
CA HIS A 92 11.36 -3.05 3.70
C HIS A 92 10.59 -3.10 2.37
N ASN A 93 11.05 -3.93 1.43
CA ASN A 93 10.39 -4.07 0.13
C ASN A 93 8.98 -4.68 0.24
N LEU A 94 8.73 -5.54 1.24
CA LEU A 94 7.37 -5.96 1.60
C LEU A 94 6.48 -4.79 2.03
N GLY A 95 7.02 -3.80 2.75
CA GLY A 95 6.35 -2.55 3.09
C GLY A 95 6.00 -1.72 1.85
N LEU A 96 6.93 -1.58 0.90
CA LEU A 96 6.69 -0.88 -0.36
C LEU A 96 5.61 -1.58 -1.22
N VAL A 97 5.69 -2.91 -1.30
CA VAL A 97 4.71 -3.73 -2.03
C VAL A 97 3.31 -3.58 -1.45
N THR A 98 3.17 -3.66 -0.13
CA THR A 98 1.88 -3.54 0.55
C THR A 98 1.30 -2.13 0.45
N ALA A 99 2.14 -1.09 0.48
CA ALA A 99 1.73 0.28 0.20
C ALA A 99 1.22 0.45 -1.24
N ASN A 100 1.92 -0.11 -2.23
CA ASN A 100 1.47 -0.11 -3.62
C ASN A 100 0.20 -0.95 -3.86
N LEU A 101 -0.02 -1.99 -3.05
CA LEU A 101 -1.25 -2.80 -3.04
C LEU A 101 -2.40 -2.17 -2.25
N ARG A 102 -2.19 -1.01 -1.61
CA ARG A 102 -3.19 -0.32 -0.77
C ARG A 102 -3.67 -1.17 0.40
N GLN A 103 -2.77 -2.04 0.89
CA GLN A 103 -2.94 -2.83 2.10
C GLN A 103 -2.28 -2.07 3.26
N ASP A 104 -2.78 -0.86 3.52
CA ASP A 104 -2.13 0.13 4.38
C ASP A 104 -1.86 -0.40 5.80
N ASN A 105 -2.73 -1.29 6.30
CA ASN A 105 -2.57 -1.97 7.59
C ASN A 105 -1.36 -2.92 7.64
N ASN A 106 -1.04 -3.60 6.52
CA ASN A 106 0.09 -4.54 6.43
C ASN A 106 1.42 -3.80 6.18
N ALA A 107 1.38 -2.66 5.48
CA ALA A 107 2.57 -1.88 5.17
C ALA A 107 3.29 -1.37 6.42
N ALA A 108 2.53 -0.84 7.39
CA ALA A 108 3.08 -0.39 8.65
C ALA A 108 3.79 -1.53 9.40
N GLN A 109 3.20 -2.73 9.42
CA GLN A 109 3.79 -3.90 10.09
C GLN A 109 5.11 -4.31 9.44
N HIS A 110 5.16 -4.41 8.11
CA HIS A 110 6.38 -4.82 7.40
C HIS A 110 7.52 -3.81 7.54
N LEU A 111 7.22 -2.50 7.51
CA LEU A 111 8.21 -1.45 7.76
C LEU A 111 8.76 -1.48 9.19
N LEU A 112 7.89 -1.77 10.18
CA LEU A 112 8.31 -1.95 11.57
C LEU A 112 9.21 -3.17 11.74
N LEU A 113 8.87 -4.30 11.11
CA LEU A 113 9.71 -5.51 11.12
C LEU A 113 11.10 -5.25 10.52
N ALA A 114 11.18 -4.47 9.44
CA ALA A 114 12.45 -4.09 8.82
C ALA A 114 13.38 -3.33 9.78
N ALA A 115 12.83 -2.47 10.64
CA ALA A 115 13.60 -1.69 11.61
C ALA A 115 14.15 -2.53 12.78
N ILE A 116 13.58 -3.71 13.02
CA ILE A 116 13.97 -4.61 14.12
C ILE A 116 14.97 -5.67 13.62
N ALA A 117 15.03 -5.90 12.30
CA ALA A 117 15.88 -6.89 11.65
C ALA A 117 17.37 -6.48 11.52
N ILE A 118 17.88 -5.62 12.42
CA ILE A 118 19.26 -5.09 12.41
C ILE A 118 20.22 -6.03 13.13
#